data_AF-A0A932L739-F1
#
_entry.id   AF-A0A932L739-F1
#
_cell.length_a   1.000
_cell.length_b   1.000
_cell.length_c   1.000
_cell.angle_alpha   90.00
_cell.angle_beta   90.00
_cell.angle_gamma   90.00
#
_symmetry.space_group_name_H-M   'P 1'
#
loop_
_entity.id
_entity.type
_entity.pdbx_description
1 polymer ?
#
loop_
_entity_poly.entity_id
_entity_poly.type
_entity_poly.pdbx_seq_one_letter_code
_entity_poly.pdbx_strand_id
1 'polypeptide(L)'
;MQPVDFTNRKTGRLLKHQRGYWAFVPDPLPPPLELTWELAGEISAADRGLSELAGIGRTLPNPHLLIRPFMSLEAVLFGLSRLPLFLAIPLRVSPKLCNGD
;
A
#
# COMPACT_ATOMS: atom_id res chain seq x y z
N MET A 1 7.76 -19.78 -5.44
CA MET A 1 6.35 -19.38 -5.27
C MET A 1 5.61 -20.56 -4.67
N GLN A 2 5.06 -20.44 -3.46
CA GLN A 2 4.30 -21.52 -2.83
C GLN A 2 2.80 -21.31 -3.09
N PRO A 3 2.06 -22.30 -3.64
CA PRO A 3 0.63 -22.14 -3.94
C PRO A 3 -0.24 -21.79 -2.73
N VAL A 4 0.21 -22.18 -1.53
CA VAL A 4 -0.49 -21.94 -0.25
C VAL A 4 -0.62 -20.44 0.09
N ASP A 5 0.25 -19.59 -0.44
CA ASP A 5 0.23 -18.13 -0.19
C ASP A 5 -0.89 -17.40 -0.96
N PHE A 6 -1.53 -18.08 -1.92
CA PHE A 6 -2.55 -17.53 -2.81
C PHE A 6 -3.92 -18.11 -2.47
N THR A 7 -4.48 -17.61 -1.37
CA THR A 7 -5.84 -17.94 -0.92
C THR A 7 -6.90 -17.20 -1.73
N ASN A 8 -8.17 -17.64 -1.63
CA ASN A 8 -9.35 -17.05 -2.31
C ASN A 8 -9.64 -15.58 -1.95
N ARG A 9 -8.84 -14.96 -1.08
CA ARG A 9 -8.90 -13.53 -0.75
C ARG A 9 -8.03 -12.65 -1.67
N LYS A 10 -7.23 -13.27 -2.55
CA LYS A 10 -6.36 -12.56 -3.50
C LYS A 10 -7.12 -12.38 -4.82
N THR A 11 -6.98 -11.22 -5.45
CA THR A 11 -7.63 -10.87 -6.74
C THR A 11 -6.90 -11.51 -7.91
N GLY A 12 -7.11 -12.81 -8.11
CA GLY A 12 -6.58 -13.58 -9.22
C GLY A 12 -6.57 -15.08 -8.99
N ARG A 13 -6.20 -15.82 -10.03
CA ARG A 13 -6.20 -17.28 -10.09
C ARG A 13 -4.79 -17.83 -10.28
N LEU A 14 -4.47 -18.93 -9.60
CA LEU A 14 -3.27 -19.71 -9.89
C LEU A 14 -3.60 -20.77 -10.95
N LEU A 15 -2.83 -20.78 -12.03
CA LEU A 15 -2.91 -21.78 -13.08
C LEU A 15 -1.63 -22.61 -13.11
N LYS A 16 -1.79 -23.94 -13.24
CA LYS A 16 -0.65 -24.84 -13.47
C LYS A 16 -0.35 -24.85 -14.96
N HIS A 17 0.84 -24.39 -15.34
CA HIS A 17 1.27 -24.37 -16.73
C HIS A 17 1.72 -25.77 -17.17
N GLN A 18 1.63 -26.07 -18.48
CA GLN A 18 1.94 -27.38 -19.04
C GLN A 18 3.41 -27.82 -18.80
N ARG A 19 4.33 -26.85 -18.64
CA ARG A 19 5.75 -27.09 -18.29
C ARG A 19 5.98 -27.29 -16.78
N GLY A 20 4.93 -27.44 -15.99
CA GLY A 20 5.01 -27.84 -14.57
C GLY A 20 5.13 -26.70 -13.55
N TYR A 21 5.22 -25.43 -13.97
CA TYR A 21 5.28 -24.28 -13.06
C TYR A 21 3.91 -23.67 -12.78
N TRP A 22 3.79 -22.96 -11.66
CA TRP A 22 2.60 -22.20 -11.30
C TRP A 22 2.69 -20.76 -11.82
N ALA A 23 1.60 -20.27 -12.41
CA ALA A 23 1.47 -18.90 -12.89
C ALA A 23 0.29 -18.22 -12.19
N PHE A 24 0.48 -16.98 -11.75
CA PHE A 24 -0.60 -16.14 -11.23
C PHE A 24 -1.19 -15.33 -12.37
N VAL A 25 -2.51 -15.41 -12.52
CA VAL A 25 -3.28 -14.63 -13.49
C VAL A 25 -4.22 -13.73 -12.70
N PRO A 26 -4.05 -12.40 -12.74
CA PRO A 26 -4.96 -11.48 -12.06
C PRO A 26 -6.37 -11.60 -12.65
N ASP A 27 -7.38 -11.27 -11.86
CA ASP A 27 -8.74 -11.14 -12.39
C ASP A 27 -8.78 -10.02 -13.45
N PRO A 28 -9.64 -10.16 -14.48
CA PRO A 28 -9.80 -9.13 -15.47
C PRO A 28 -10.18 -7.81 -14.80
N LEU A 29 -9.77 -6.70 -15.43
CA LEU A 29 -10.15 -5.37 -14.98
C LEU A 29 -11.68 -5.31 -14.79
N PRO A 30 -12.19 -4.60 -13.77
CA PRO A 30 -13.62 -4.38 -13.63
C PRO A 30 -14.25 -3.88 -14.94
N PRO A 31 -15.55 -4.14 -15.16
CA PRO A 31 -16.26 -3.68 -16.36
C PRO A 31 -16.08 -2.18 -16.57
N PRO A 32 -16.26 -1.68 -17.81
CA PRO A 32 -16.09 -0.26 -18.12
C PRO A 32 -16.89 0.59 -17.14
N LEU A 33 -16.20 1.55 -16.52
CA LEU A 33 -16.77 2.44 -15.53
C LEU A 33 -17.58 3.52 -16.25
N GLU A 34 -18.89 3.54 -16.02
CA GLU A 34 -19.76 4.59 -16.55
C GLU A 34 -19.45 5.92 -15.85
N LEU A 35 -19.20 6.97 -16.64
CA LEU A 35 -18.85 8.28 -16.11
C LEU A 35 -20.14 9.04 -15.72
N THR A 36 -20.65 8.76 -14.53
CA THR A 36 -21.83 9.43 -13.98
C THR A 36 -21.48 10.81 -13.44
N TRP A 37 -22.47 11.71 -13.37
CA TRP A 37 -22.29 13.04 -12.76
C TRP A 37 -21.92 12.96 -11.28
N GLU A 38 -22.43 11.96 -10.56
CA GLU A 38 -22.07 11.69 -9.17
C GLU A 38 -20.59 11.32 -9.05
N LEU A 39 -20.11 10.38 -9.88
CA LEU A 39 -18.70 9.99 -9.92
C LEU A 39 -17.80 11.18 -10.30
N ALA A 40 -18.21 11.99 -11.29
CA ALA A 40 -17.49 13.20 -11.66
C ALA A 40 -17.43 14.21 -10.50
N GLY A 41 -18.49 14.33 -9.70
CA GLY A 41 -18.54 15.14 -8.49
C GLY A 41 -17.56 14.66 -7.42
N GLU A 42 -17.51 13.35 -7.16
CA GLU A 42 -16.58 12.74 -6.21
C GLU A 42 -15.12 12.92 -6.65
N ILE A 43 -14.82 12.70 -7.94
CA ILE A 43 -13.48 12.94 -8.50
C ILE A 43 -13.10 14.41 -8.33
N SER A 44 -14.01 15.34 -8.63
CA SER A 44 -13.76 16.78 -8.44
C SER A 44 -13.53 17.16 -6.98
N ALA A 45 -14.24 16.54 -6.04
CA ALA A 45 -14.00 16.74 -4.61
C ALA A 45 -12.61 16.22 -4.18
N ALA A 46 -12.23 15.03 -4.64
CA ALA A 46 -10.91 14.46 -4.39
C ALA A 46 -9.78 15.32 -4.98
N ASP A 47 -9.93 15.77 -6.22
CA ASP A 47 -8.95 16.63 -6.90
C ASP A 47 -8.78 17.97 -6.20
N ARG A 48 -9.84 18.56 -5.65
CA ARG A 48 -9.76 19.79 -4.85
C ARG A 48 -8.91 19.58 -3.60
N GLY A 49 -9.16 18.50 -2.85
CA GLY A 49 -8.37 18.17 -1.66
C GLY A 49 -6.89 17.93 -1.98
N LEU A 50 -6.62 17.20 -3.07
CA LEU A 50 -5.25 16.96 -3.53
C LEU A 50 -4.55 18.25 -3.99
N SER A 51 -5.27 19.13 -4.67
CA SER A 51 -4.75 20.41 -5.14
C SER A 51 -4.45 21.37 -3.99
N GLU A 52 -5.29 21.38 -2.95
CA GLU A 52 -5.05 22.15 -1.72
C GLU A 52 -3.76 21.66 -1.03
N LEU A 53 -3.60 20.35 -0.86
CA LEU A 53 -2.38 19.76 -0.30
C LEU A 53 -1.14 20.11 -1.14
N ALA A 54 -1.24 20.04 -2.46
CA ALA A 54 -0.15 20.43 -3.36
C ALA A 54 0.18 21.93 -3.24
N GLY A 55 -0.83 22.77 -3.08
CA GLY A 55 -0.67 24.21 -2.81
C GLY A 55 0.10 24.44 -1.51
N ILE A 56 -0.35 23.85 -0.40
CA ILE A 56 0.31 23.96 0.90
C ILE A 56 1.75 23.43 0.83
N GLY A 57 1.96 22.26 0.24
CA GLY A 57 3.27 21.63 0.11
C GLY A 57 4.29 22.51 -0.64
N ARG A 58 3.85 23.30 -1.62
CA ARG A 58 4.69 24.27 -2.35
C ARG A 58 5.05 25.50 -1.52
N THR A 59 4.25 25.87 -0.54
CA THR A 59 4.54 27.00 0.36
C THR A 59 5.52 26.66 1.47
N LEU A 60 5.84 25.37 1.64
CA LEU A 60 6.71 24.92 2.73
C LEU A 60 8.18 25.32 2.45
N PRO A 61 8.87 26.01 3.39
CA PRO A 61 10.24 26.48 3.18
C PRO A 61 11.27 25.35 2.97
N ASN A 62 10.99 24.15 3.50
CA ASN A 62 11.85 22.98 3.35
C ASN A 62 11.01 21.71 3.15
N PRO A 63 10.65 21.34 1.90
CA PRO A 63 9.77 20.21 1.61
C PRO A 63 10.32 18.86 2.05
N HIS A 64 11.65 18.73 2.22
CA HIS A 64 12.29 17.48 2.68
C HIS A 64 11.87 17.06 4.09
N LEU A 65 11.32 17.98 4.89
CA LEU A 65 10.79 17.67 6.22
C LEU A 65 9.56 16.77 6.19
N LEU A 66 8.78 16.79 5.11
CA LEU A 66 7.51 16.06 5.03
C LEU A 66 7.61 14.77 4.22
N ILE A 67 8.53 14.66 3.27
CA ILE A 67 8.64 13.49 2.39
C ILE A 67 8.82 12.18 3.17
N ARG A 68 9.80 12.11 4.08
CA ARG A 68 10.08 10.89 4.86
C ARG A 68 8.97 10.51 5.85
N PRO A 69 8.41 11.45 6.64
CA PRO A 69 7.28 11.16 7.51
C PRO A 69 6.03 10.70 6.76
N PHE A 70 5.67 11.34 5.63
CA PHE A 70 4.50 10.93 4.85
C PHE A 70 4.66 9.53 4.27
N MET A 71 5.82 9.19 3.68
CA MET A 71 6.05 7.84 3.16
C MET A 71 5.92 6.76 4.24
N SER A 72 6.43 7.05 5.45
CA SER A 72 6.32 6.11 6.59
C SER A 72 4.88 6.00 7.09
N LEU A 73 4.14 7.11 7.15
CA LEU A 73 2.75 7.13 7.59
C LEU A 73 1.86 6.35 6.62
N GLU A 74 2.01 6.55 5.31
CA GLU A 74 1.26 5.81 4.29
C GLU A 74 1.57 4.31 4.38
N ALA A 75 2.84 3.92 4.49
CA ALA A 75 3.21 2.50 4.65
C ALA A 75 2.60 1.88 5.92
N VAL A 76 2.53 2.65 7.00
CA VAL A 76 1.91 2.22 8.26
C VAL A 76 0.39 2.17 8.13
N LEU A 77 -0.27 3.15 7.52
CA LEU A 77 -1.73 3.17 7.31
C LEU A 77 -2.18 2.08 6.35
N PHE A 78 -1.52 1.93 5.20
CA PHE A 78 -1.80 0.86 4.25
C PHE A 78 -1.46 -0.53 4.82
N GLY A 79 -0.43 -0.63 5.66
CA GLY A 79 -0.07 -1.85 6.38
C GLY A 79 -1.08 -2.21 7.48
N LEU A 80 -1.51 -1.23 8.28
CA LEU A 80 -2.46 -1.40 9.39
C LEU A 80 -3.86 -1.73 8.90
N SER A 81 -4.31 -1.17 7.77
CA SER A 81 -5.59 -1.51 7.15
C SER A 81 -5.71 -3.01 6.80
N ARG A 82 -4.58 -3.73 6.76
CA ARG A 82 -4.49 -5.12 6.32
C ARG A 82 -4.05 -6.10 7.41
N LEU A 83 -3.84 -5.65 8.66
CA LEU A 83 -3.44 -6.50 9.78
C LEU A 83 -4.56 -6.61 10.82
N PRO A 84 -4.99 -7.83 11.21
CA PRO A 84 -5.71 -7.99 12.46
C PRO A 84 -4.70 -7.80 13.59
N LEU A 85 -4.73 -6.63 14.22
CA LEU A 85 -4.32 -6.38 15.60
C LEU A 85 -3.17 -7.27 16.13
N PHE A 86 -1.93 -7.02 15.73
CA PHE A 86 -0.78 -7.46 16.53
C PHE A 86 -0.23 -6.26 17.30
N LEU A 87 -0.61 -6.25 18.57
CA LEU A 87 -0.22 -5.34 19.63
C LEU A 87 1.31 -5.27 19.79
N ALA A 88 1.79 -4.08 20.16
CA ALA A 88 2.98 -3.84 20.98
C ALA A 88 4.32 -4.43 20.51
N ILE A 89 5.11 -3.63 19.79
CA ILE A 89 6.57 -3.72 19.88
C ILE A 89 7.09 -2.40 20.45
N PRO A 90 7.43 -2.32 21.75
CA PRO A 90 8.30 -1.26 22.21
C PRO A 90 9.68 -1.49 21.60
N LEU A 91 10.23 -0.49 20.93
CA LEU A 91 11.62 -0.45 20.48
C LEU A 91 12.54 -0.58 21.70
N ARG A 92 12.97 -1.81 22.02
CA ARG A 92 14.04 -2.10 22.97
C ARG A 92 15.30 -2.39 22.16
N VAL A 93 16.04 -1.34 21.83
CA VAL A 93 17.42 -1.47 21.35
C VAL A 93 18.25 -2.05 22.51
N SER A 94 18.90 -3.17 22.30
CA SER A 94 19.97 -3.68 23.15
C SER A 94 21.18 -4.02 22.27
N PRO A 95 22.31 -3.32 22.41
CA PRO A 95 23.55 -3.76 21.79
C PRO A 95 24.14 -4.86 22.68
N LYS A 96 24.06 -6.12 22.24
CA LYS A 96 24.79 -7.22 22.85
C LYS A 96 26.12 -7.40 22.13
N LEU A 97 27.17 -7.23 22.94
CA LEU A 97 28.58 -7.54 22.72
C LEU A 97 28.81 -8.75 21.82
N CYS A 98 29.70 -8.62 20.85
CA CYS A 98 30.55 -9.71 20.38
C CYS A 98 32.00 -9.29 20.64
N ASN A 99 32.53 -9.78 21.75
CA ASN A 99 33.96 -9.93 22.00
C ASN A 99 34.18 -11.44 22.18
N GLY A 100 35.23 -11.99 21.59
CA GLY A 100 35.62 -13.38 21.81
C GLY A 100 36.18 -14.05 20.57
N ASP A 101 37.52 -14.00 20.50
CA ASP A 101 38.44 -15.11 20.19
C ASP A 101 38.52 -15.70 18.78
#